data_AF-A0AAD5UAN4-F1
#
_entry.id   AF-A0AAD5UAN4-F1
#
_cell.length_a   1.000
_cell.length_b   1.000
_cell.length_c   1.000
_cell.angle_alpha   90.00
_cell.angle_beta   90.00
_cell.angle_gamma   90.00
#
_symmetry.space_group_name_H-M   'P 1'
#
loop_
_entity.id
_entity.type
_entity.pdbx_description
1 polymer ?
#
loop_
_entity_poly.entity_id
_entity_poly.type
_entity_poly.pdbx_seq_one_letter_code
_entity_poly.pdbx_strand_id
1 'polypeptide(L)'
;MAQYLISTVYNTVESGPGHIKIVVEYMNSHKDIQKHLQKCREYYFTNGFHALNDLNLEFIFNNVIEILELDSEERISCTAFKRMNPNGRVKAGYETRFEKRKEARASNRLKQETKIKEQQEIQSDILQKKIVPWEKITSLDFSVKQDNTKRNPLIVVASLIEKTPNLGGLCRTLETFNAELLVMDNFNVLKDPNFIASCVSADKWMPMKQVKVSDLQDYLLQLKQDGYSLIGVEQATHSVSLEQFKFPKKSVLVLGKEREGIPPNLLVLMDHIVEIPQYGLIRSLNVHVSGSMIIWEYVKQQVIQ
;
A
#
# COMPACT_ATOMS: atom_id res chain seq x y z
N MET A 1 28.88 3.18 -43.03
CA MET A 1 29.76 3.92 -42.09
C MET A 1 30.28 3.02 -40.97
N ALA A 2 29.40 2.27 -40.27
CA ALA A 2 29.79 1.33 -39.20
C ALA A 2 30.83 0.26 -39.63
N GLN A 3 30.68 -0.38 -40.79
CA GLN A 3 31.67 -1.39 -41.27
C GLN A 3 33.05 -0.81 -41.58
N TYR A 4 33.12 0.44 -42.08
CA TYR A 4 34.38 1.13 -42.36
C TYR A 4 35.06 1.59 -41.06
N LEU A 5 34.27 2.04 -40.08
CA LEU A 5 34.74 2.34 -38.73
C LEU A 5 35.26 1.08 -38.02
N ILE A 6 34.60 -0.06 -38.19
CA ILE A 6 35.04 -1.34 -37.62
C ILE A 6 36.40 -1.74 -38.20
N SER A 7 36.61 -1.71 -39.52
CA SER A 7 37.90 -2.10 -40.10
C SER A 7 39.03 -1.13 -39.78
N THR A 8 38.73 0.17 -39.76
CA THR A 8 39.72 1.21 -39.45
C THR A 8 40.14 1.13 -37.99
N VAL A 9 39.18 1.03 -37.06
CA VAL A 9 39.47 0.89 -35.62
C VAL A 9 40.18 -0.45 -35.34
N TYR A 10 39.77 -1.54 -35.99
CA TYR A 10 40.38 -2.87 -35.82
C TYR A 10 41.86 -2.87 -36.24
N ASN A 11 42.21 -2.25 -37.37
CA ASN A 11 43.60 -2.16 -37.83
C ASN A 11 44.44 -1.17 -37.01
N THR A 12 43.82 -0.16 -36.39
CA THR A 12 44.52 0.82 -35.57
C THR A 12 44.89 0.27 -34.18
N VAL A 13 44.10 -0.68 -33.66
CA VAL A 13 44.32 -1.33 -32.34
C VAL A 13 45.56 -2.25 -32.33
N GLU A 14 46.05 -2.71 -33.48
CA GLU A 14 47.27 -3.54 -33.56
C GLU A 14 48.58 -2.78 -33.26
N SER A 15 48.56 -1.44 -33.14
CA SER A 15 49.78 -0.62 -33.08
C SER A 15 50.02 0.04 -31.70
N GLY A 16 50.26 -0.76 -30.66
CA GLY A 16 50.94 -0.38 -29.39
C GLY A 16 50.30 0.71 -28.48
N PRO A 17 50.77 0.93 -27.22
CA PRO A 17 50.08 1.75 -26.21
C PRO A 17 50.10 3.29 -26.40
N GLY A 18 50.76 3.82 -27.44
CA GLY A 18 50.94 5.27 -27.64
C GLY A 18 49.71 6.02 -28.17
N HIS A 19 48.83 5.35 -28.93
CA HIS A 19 47.68 6.00 -29.58
C HIS A 19 46.57 6.39 -28.61
N ILE A 20 46.44 5.69 -27.48
CA ILE A 20 45.38 6.02 -26.50
C ILE A 20 45.65 7.36 -25.82
N LYS A 21 46.92 7.71 -25.62
CA LYS A 21 47.31 9.02 -25.12
C LYS A 21 46.91 10.14 -26.10
N ILE A 22 47.10 9.91 -27.40
CA ILE A 22 46.70 10.84 -28.47
C ILE A 22 45.17 11.00 -28.51
N VAL A 23 44.42 9.91 -28.39
CA VAL A 23 42.95 9.97 -28.34
C VAL A 23 42.46 10.73 -27.11
N VAL A 24 43.03 10.46 -25.93
CA VAL A 24 42.68 11.18 -24.69
C VAL A 24 43.05 12.66 -24.79
N GLU A 25 44.21 13.00 -25.35
CA GLU A 25 44.62 14.39 -25.60
C GLU A 25 43.67 15.08 -26.59
N TYR A 26 43.31 14.42 -27.70
CA TYR A 26 42.36 14.93 -28.69
C TYR A 26 40.96 15.17 -28.11
N MET A 27 40.46 14.23 -27.30
CA MET A 27 39.17 14.37 -26.62
C MET A 27 39.18 15.57 -25.66
N ASN A 28 40.30 15.82 -24.98
CA ASN A 28 40.46 16.93 -24.05
C ASN A 28 40.63 18.29 -24.73
N SER A 29 41.10 18.32 -25.99
CA SER A 29 41.35 19.56 -26.73
C SER A 29 40.19 20.05 -27.62
N HIS A 30 39.12 19.26 -27.80
CA HIS A 30 37.97 19.62 -28.66
C HIS A 30 36.67 19.80 -27.86
N LYS A 31 36.12 21.02 -27.87
CA LYS A 31 34.94 21.42 -27.06
C LYS A 31 33.67 20.62 -27.36
N ASP A 32 33.44 20.25 -28.62
CA ASP A 32 32.25 19.47 -29.01
C ASP A 32 32.28 18.05 -28.44
N ILE A 33 33.48 17.48 -28.30
CA ILE A 33 33.70 16.16 -27.71
C ILE A 33 33.52 16.19 -26.19
N GLN A 34 33.89 17.29 -25.54
CA GLN A 34 33.69 17.47 -24.10
C GLN A 34 32.22 17.43 -23.70
N LYS A 35 31.32 17.99 -24.52
CA LYS A 35 29.86 17.92 -24.28
C LYS A 35 29.34 16.47 -24.32
N HIS A 36 29.85 15.66 -25.26
CA HIS A 36 29.48 14.24 -25.35
C HIS A 36 30.11 13.41 -24.23
N LEU A 37 31.33 13.72 -23.83
CA LEU A 37 32.00 13.11 -22.67
C LEU A 37 31.22 13.35 -21.36
N GLN A 38 30.66 14.54 -21.18
CA GLN A 38 29.84 14.86 -20.01
C GLN A 38 28.60 13.95 -19.94
N LYS A 39 27.87 13.78 -21.07
CA LYS A 39 26.75 12.83 -21.15
C LYS A 39 27.19 11.39 -20.84
N CYS A 40 28.37 10.97 -21.32
CA CYS A 40 28.91 9.65 -21.02
C CYS A 40 29.23 9.50 -19.51
N ARG A 41 29.74 10.53 -18.85
CA ARG A 41 30.00 10.49 -17.40
C ARG A 41 28.72 10.39 -16.58
N GLU A 42 27.67 11.10 -16.97
CA GLU A 42 26.36 11.07 -16.31
C GLU A 42 25.69 9.69 -16.42
N TYR A 43 25.85 8.99 -17.55
CA TYR A 43 25.37 7.63 -17.72
C TYR A 43 26.09 6.62 -16.78
N TYR A 44 27.36 6.86 -16.43
CA TYR A 44 28.16 6.01 -15.55
C TYR A 44 28.07 6.50 -14.08
N PHE A 45 26.86 6.37 -13.52
CA PHE A 45 26.36 6.99 -12.28
C PHE A 45 27.26 6.93 -11.03
N THR A 46 28.22 6.00 -10.92
CA THR A 46 29.00 5.81 -9.68
C THR A 46 30.51 5.98 -9.79
N ASN A 47 31.13 5.83 -10.98
CA ASN A 47 32.59 5.89 -11.14
C ASN A 47 33.06 6.78 -12.31
N GLY A 48 32.15 7.41 -13.06
CA GLY A 48 32.49 8.19 -14.26
C GLY A 48 32.99 7.32 -15.43
N PHE A 49 33.13 7.94 -16.59
CA PHE A 49 33.62 7.30 -17.81
C PHE A 49 35.15 7.29 -17.86
N HIS A 50 35.77 6.11 -17.96
CA HIS A 50 37.20 5.92 -18.05
C HIS A 50 37.63 5.50 -19.46
N ALA A 51 38.18 6.44 -20.23
CA ALA A 51 38.51 6.26 -21.66
C ALA A 51 39.21 4.93 -21.99
N LEU A 52 40.21 4.52 -21.21
CA LEU A 52 40.96 3.26 -21.46
C LEU A 52 40.14 1.98 -21.23
N ASN A 53 39.16 2.01 -20.32
CA ASN A 53 38.42 0.83 -19.91
C ASN A 53 37.04 0.76 -20.58
N ASP A 54 36.49 1.92 -20.90
CA ASP A 54 35.12 2.07 -21.38
C ASP A 54 35.05 2.40 -22.88
N LEU A 55 36.10 2.92 -23.55
CA LEU A 55 36.14 3.00 -25.03
C LEU A 55 36.45 1.63 -25.65
N ASN A 56 35.48 0.73 -25.55
CA ASN A 56 35.54 -0.60 -26.14
C ASN A 56 34.42 -0.78 -27.19
N LEU A 57 34.44 -1.91 -27.91
CA LEU A 57 33.50 -2.14 -29.01
C LEU A 57 32.03 -2.13 -28.54
N GLU A 58 31.72 -2.65 -27.35
CA GLU A 58 30.37 -2.57 -26.79
C GLU A 58 29.96 -1.12 -26.59
N PHE A 59 30.83 -0.29 -26.01
CA PHE A 59 30.53 1.11 -25.82
C PHE A 59 30.30 1.84 -27.15
N ILE A 60 31.19 1.67 -28.13
CA ILE A 60 31.13 2.39 -29.42
C ILE A 60 29.87 2.03 -30.22
N PHE A 61 29.47 0.75 -30.24
CA PHE A 61 28.42 0.26 -31.13
C PHE A 61 27.08 -0.02 -30.44
N ASN A 62 27.01 0.12 -29.12
CA ASN A 62 25.78 -0.08 -28.36
C ASN A 62 25.48 1.15 -27.47
N ASN A 63 26.41 1.49 -26.56
CA ASN A 63 26.14 2.54 -25.57
C ASN A 63 26.19 3.96 -26.15
N VAL A 64 27.06 4.25 -27.13
CA VAL A 64 27.12 5.57 -27.77
C VAL A 64 25.79 5.90 -28.47
N ILE A 65 25.15 4.91 -29.09
CA ILE A 65 23.85 5.09 -29.78
C ILE A 65 22.76 5.45 -28.77
N GLU A 66 22.77 4.83 -27.60
CA GLU A 66 21.85 5.17 -26.50
C GLU A 66 22.15 6.55 -25.88
N ILE A 67 23.41 6.84 -25.57
CA ILE A 67 23.83 8.07 -24.88
C ILE A 67 23.69 9.31 -25.77
N LEU A 68 23.86 9.15 -27.09
CA LEU A 68 23.74 10.22 -28.07
C LEU A 68 22.36 10.27 -28.74
N GLU A 69 21.41 9.43 -28.31
CA GLU A 69 20.03 9.38 -28.83
C GLU A 69 19.97 9.16 -30.36
N LEU A 70 20.89 8.34 -30.88
CA LEU A 70 20.91 7.94 -32.28
C LEU A 70 19.90 6.81 -32.54
N ASP A 71 19.53 6.60 -33.81
CA ASP A 71 18.50 5.64 -34.20
C ASP A 71 18.81 4.23 -33.68
N SER A 72 17.80 3.60 -33.07
CA SER A 72 17.90 2.26 -32.49
C SER A 72 18.18 1.16 -33.53
N GLU A 73 17.86 1.40 -34.80
CA GLU A 73 18.15 0.46 -35.90
C GLU A 73 19.65 0.31 -36.20
N GLU A 74 20.49 1.25 -35.71
CA GLU A 74 21.95 1.15 -35.86
C GLU A 74 22.61 0.32 -34.74
N ARG A 75 21.84 -0.19 -33.77
CA ARG A 75 22.37 -0.95 -32.62
C ARG A 75 22.84 -2.35 -33.02
N ILE A 76 24.08 -2.66 -32.66
CA ILE A 76 24.64 -4.01 -32.81
C ILE A 76 24.58 -4.72 -31.46
N SER A 77 23.85 -5.84 -31.39
CA SER A 77 23.70 -6.61 -30.15
C SER A 77 25.01 -7.22 -29.65
N CYS A 78 25.18 -7.36 -28.32
CA CYS A 78 26.35 -8.01 -27.70
C CYS A 78 26.54 -9.46 -28.19
N THR A 79 25.48 -10.13 -28.63
CA THR A 79 25.50 -11.49 -29.18
C THR A 79 26.17 -11.53 -30.56
N ALA A 80 25.99 -10.49 -31.40
CA ALA A 80 26.66 -10.38 -32.69
C ALA A 80 28.18 -10.27 -32.53
N PHE A 81 28.64 -9.56 -31.50
CA PHE A 81 30.07 -9.44 -31.19
C PHE A 81 30.70 -10.77 -30.75
N LYS A 82 30.02 -11.57 -29.93
CA LYS A 82 30.50 -12.91 -29.55
C LYS A 82 30.62 -13.85 -30.76
N ARG A 83 29.71 -13.72 -31.73
CA ARG A 83 29.73 -14.52 -32.97
C ARG A 83 30.92 -14.15 -33.86
N MET A 84 31.29 -12.87 -33.92
CA MET A 84 32.38 -12.37 -34.77
C MET A 84 33.76 -12.38 -34.10
N ASN A 85 33.82 -12.41 -32.76
CA ASN A 85 35.05 -12.48 -31.97
C ASN A 85 35.04 -13.69 -31.00
N PRO A 86 34.89 -14.93 -31.52
CA PRO A 86 34.68 -16.13 -30.70
C PRO A 86 35.86 -16.47 -29.78
N ASN A 87 37.06 -16.00 -30.12
CA ASN A 87 38.29 -16.27 -29.37
C ASN A 87 38.69 -15.12 -28.43
N GLY A 88 37.86 -14.07 -28.28
CA GLY A 88 38.10 -12.97 -27.34
C GLY A 88 39.33 -12.11 -27.66
N ARG A 89 39.83 -12.14 -28.90
CA ARG A 89 41.07 -11.44 -29.31
C ARG A 89 40.99 -9.93 -29.13
N VAL A 90 39.80 -9.35 -29.32
CA VAL A 90 39.52 -7.95 -28.98
C VAL A 90 38.72 -7.87 -27.68
N LYS A 91 39.20 -7.08 -26.71
CA LYS A 91 38.51 -6.89 -25.43
C LYS A 91 37.22 -6.09 -25.64
N ALA A 92 36.08 -6.79 -25.73
CA ALA A 92 34.80 -6.19 -26.06
C ALA A 92 34.04 -5.61 -24.85
N GLY A 93 34.57 -5.70 -23.62
CA GLY A 93 34.03 -5.01 -22.43
C GLY A 93 32.92 -5.75 -21.65
N TYR A 94 32.25 -6.73 -22.26
CA TYR A 94 31.12 -7.45 -21.67
C TYR A 94 31.46 -8.26 -20.41
N GLU A 95 32.72 -8.71 -20.28
CA GLU A 95 33.18 -9.59 -19.18
C GLU A 95 33.42 -8.82 -17.87
N THR A 96 33.87 -7.58 -17.97
CA THR A 96 34.29 -6.76 -16.83
C THR A 96 33.14 -6.27 -15.96
N ARG A 97 31.91 -6.16 -16.50
CA ARG A 97 30.74 -5.70 -15.74
C ARG A 97 30.07 -6.82 -14.96
N PHE A 98 30.14 -8.06 -15.43
CA PHE A 98 29.54 -9.21 -14.75
C PHE A 98 30.35 -9.60 -13.50
N GLU A 99 31.68 -9.60 -13.62
CA GLU A 99 32.58 -9.93 -12.51
C GLU A 99 32.65 -8.82 -11.46
N LYS A 100 32.79 -7.54 -11.86
CA LYS A 100 32.76 -6.42 -10.91
C LYS A 100 31.42 -6.28 -10.19
N ARG A 101 30.30 -6.64 -10.82
CA ARG A 101 28.98 -6.73 -10.15
C ARG A 101 28.90 -7.90 -9.17
N LYS A 102 29.61 -9.01 -9.41
CA LYS A 102 29.69 -10.15 -8.50
C LYS A 102 30.51 -9.83 -7.25
N GLU A 103 31.64 -9.14 -7.40
CA GLU A 103 32.51 -8.72 -6.28
C GLU A 103 31.91 -7.57 -5.45
N ALA A 104 31.29 -6.57 -6.09
CA ALA A 104 30.58 -5.50 -5.38
C ALA A 104 29.32 -6.02 -4.65
N ARG A 105 28.67 -7.08 -5.18
CA ARG A 105 27.58 -7.78 -4.48
C ARG A 105 28.09 -8.55 -3.26
N ALA A 106 29.31 -9.12 -3.30
CA ALA A 106 29.88 -9.86 -2.18
C ALA A 106 30.33 -8.96 -1.02
N SER A 107 30.93 -7.81 -1.33
CA SER A 107 31.41 -6.84 -0.33
C SER A 107 30.29 -5.95 0.23
N ASN A 108 29.26 -5.64 -0.57
CA ASN A 108 28.01 -5.09 -0.03
C ASN A 108 27.20 -6.12 0.75
N ARG A 109 27.27 -7.42 0.42
CA ARG A 109 26.66 -8.50 1.22
C ARG A 109 27.21 -8.51 2.64
N LEU A 110 28.52 -8.48 2.83
CA LEU A 110 29.13 -8.51 4.17
C LEU A 110 28.77 -7.29 5.04
N LYS A 111 28.75 -6.09 4.45
CA LYS A 111 28.37 -4.84 5.17
C LYS A 111 26.85 -4.71 5.39
N GLN A 112 26.03 -5.23 4.48
CA GLN A 112 24.60 -5.38 4.71
C GLN A 112 24.34 -6.49 5.73
N GLU A 113 25.03 -7.62 5.72
CA GLU A 113 24.85 -8.75 6.64
C GLU A 113 25.14 -8.36 8.09
N THR A 114 26.05 -7.41 8.37
CA THR A 114 26.26 -6.92 9.75
C THR A 114 25.12 -6.02 10.22
N LYS A 115 24.63 -5.12 9.37
CA LYS A 115 23.50 -4.21 9.65
C LYS A 115 22.13 -4.91 9.64
N ILE A 116 22.00 -5.93 8.79
CA ILE A 116 20.84 -6.80 8.64
C ILE A 116 20.80 -7.81 9.78
N LYS A 117 21.92 -8.30 10.33
CA LYS A 117 21.89 -9.17 11.52
C LYS A 117 21.34 -8.45 12.76
N GLU A 118 21.75 -7.20 13.00
CA GLU A 118 21.19 -6.39 14.10
C GLU A 118 19.70 -6.05 13.90
N GLN A 119 19.24 -5.88 12.65
CA GLN A 119 17.81 -5.69 12.34
C GLN A 119 17.00 -7.00 12.23
N GLN A 120 17.62 -8.12 11.87
CA GLN A 120 16.99 -9.44 11.75
C GLN A 120 16.82 -10.13 13.08
N GLU A 121 17.68 -9.90 14.08
CA GLU A 121 17.38 -10.35 15.46
C GLU A 121 16.12 -9.66 16.01
N ILE A 122 15.85 -8.41 15.61
CA ILE A 122 14.62 -7.69 15.98
C ILE A 122 13.42 -8.14 15.11
N GLN A 123 13.65 -8.54 13.85
CA GLN A 123 12.60 -8.85 12.89
C GLN A 123 12.26 -10.35 12.77
N SER A 124 13.10 -11.27 13.24
CA SER A 124 12.78 -12.71 13.32
C SER A 124 11.61 -13.00 14.25
N ASP A 125 11.29 -12.07 15.16
CA ASP A 125 10.15 -12.17 16.07
C ASP A 125 8.88 -11.47 15.57
N ILE A 126 8.94 -10.68 14.48
CA ILE A 126 7.78 -9.95 13.95
C ILE A 126 7.20 -10.73 12.75
N LEU A 127 6.48 -11.80 13.05
CA LEU A 127 5.69 -12.54 12.07
C LEU A 127 4.31 -11.91 11.88
N GLN A 128 3.82 -11.84 10.65
CA GLN A 128 2.44 -11.43 10.37
C GLN A 128 1.47 -12.44 11.01
N LYS A 129 0.86 -12.04 12.13
CA LYS A 129 -0.24 -12.81 12.72
C LYS A 129 -1.50 -12.57 11.89
N LYS A 130 -1.95 -13.60 11.16
CA LYS A 130 -3.35 -13.64 10.71
C LYS A 130 -4.16 -14.08 11.93
N ILE A 131 -4.96 -13.17 12.48
CA ILE A 131 -5.93 -13.52 13.52
C ILE A 131 -6.95 -14.43 12.84
N VAL A 132 -6.83 -15.72 13.09
CA VAL A 132 -7.84 -16.71 12.76
C VAL A 132 -8.62 -16.93 14.06
N PRO A 133 -9.95 -16.76 14.08
CA PRO A 133 -10.75 -17.10 15.26
C PRO A 133 -10.36 -18.48 15.75
N TRP A 134 -10.01 -18.62 17.03
CA TRP A 134 -9.35 -19.81 17.58
C TRP A 134 -10.15 -21.10 17.30
N GLU A 135 -11.47 -20.97 17.17
CA GLU A 135 -12.44 -22.03 16.85
C GLU A 135 -12.23 -22.69 15.47
N LYS A 136 -11.56 -22.02 14.52
CA LYS A 136 -11.29 -22.58 13.18
C LYS A 136 -10.06 -23.48 13.12
N ILE A 137 -9.28 -23.61 14.20
CA ILE A 137 -8.07 -24.45 14.21
C ILE A 137 -8.41 -25.92 14.50
N THR A 138 -9.56 -26.21 15.13
CA THR A 138 -9.89 -27.57 15.58
C THR A 138 -11.00 -28.27 14.82
N SER A 139 -11.77 -27.59 13.96
CA SER A 139 -12.86 -28.23 13.21
C SER A 139 -12.80 -27.92 11.73
N LEU A 140 -12.50 -28.95 10.94
CA LEU A 140 -12.92 -29.06 9.54
C LEU A 140 -14.45 -29.12 9.38
N ASP A 141 -15.20 -29.09 10.49
CA ASP A 141 -16.64 -28.94 10.53
C ASP A 141 -17.03 -27.47 10.65
N PHE A 142 -17.83 -26.99 9.68
CA PHE A 142 -18.46 -25.67 9.68
C PHE A 142 -19.54 -25.48 10.76
N SER A 143 -19.73 -26.45 11.65
CA SER A 143 -20.62 -26.35 12.81
C SER A 143 -19.91 -25.64 13.96
N VAL A 144 -19.66 -24.34 13.79
CA VAL A 144 -19.21 -23.48 14.88
C VAL A 144 -20.30 -23.51 15.95
N LYS A 145 -20.02 -24.18 17.07
CA LYS A 145 -20.80 -24.02 18.29
C LYS A 145 -20.73 -22.55 18.64
N GLN A 146 -21.88 -21.89 18.66
CA GLN A 146 -22.03 -20.50 19.06
C GLN A 146 -21.41 -20.35 20.45
N ASP A 147 -20.19 -19.81 20.51
CA ASP A 147 -19.49 -19.69 21.77
C ASP A 147 -20.30 -18.73 22.65
N ASN A 148 -20.60 -19.13 23.88
CA ASN A 148 -21.54 -18.45 24.77
C ASN A 148 -20.94 -17.15 25.36
N THR A 149 -19.99 -16.55 24.63
CA THR A 149 -19.30 -15.33 25.03
C THR A 149 -20.29 -14.17 24.97
N LYS A 150 -20.39 -13.45 26.09
CA LYS A 150 -21.27 -12.30 26.20
C LYS A 150 -20.77 -11.20 25.27
N ARG A 151 -21.57 -10.85 24.26
CA ARG A 151 -21.30 -9.74 23.34
C ARG A 151 -21.22 -8.41 24.10
N ASN A 152 -20.42 -7.49 23.56
CA ASN A 152 -20.36 -6.12 24.05
C ASN A 152 -21.72 -5.45 23.85
N PRO A 153 -22.32 -4.82 24.87
CA PRO A 153 -23.65 -4.22 24.77
C PRO A 153 -23.66 -2.91 23.99
N LEU A 154 -23.23 -3.03 22.73
CA LEU A 154 -23.10 -2.01 21.73
C LEU A 154 -24.00 -2.39 20.56
N ILE A 155 -25.02 -1.57 20.32
CA ILE A 155 -25.91 -1.69 19.19
C ILE A 155 -25.54 -0.59 18.20
N VAL A 156 -25.47 -0.91 16.91
CA VAL A 156 -25.25 0.09 15.86
C VAL A 156 -26.43 0.10 14.92
N VAL A 157 -27.03 1.28 14.82
CA VAL A 157 -28.16 1.59 13.95
C VAL A 157 -27.63 2.21 12.66
N ALA A 158 -27.72 1.41 11.60
CA ALA A 158 -27.31 1.75 10.25
C ALA A 158 -28.50 1.81 9.27
N SER A 159 -29.75 1.84 9.76
CA SER A 159 -30.95 1.90 8.92
C SER A 159 -31.03 3.13 8.02
N LEU A 160 -30.29 4.20 8.33
CA LEU A 160 -30.23 5.40 7.49
C LEU A 160 -29.19 5.30 6.36
N ILE A 161 -28.28 4.33 6.39
CA ILE A 161 -27.17 4.21 5.43
C ILE A 161 -27.66 3.56 4.14
N GLU A 162 -27.42 4.21 3.00
CA GLU A 162 -27.93 3.76 1.71
C GLU A 162 -26.90 2.90 0.95
N LYS A 163 -25.60 3.19 1.09
CA LYS A 163 -24.57 2.50 0.30
C LYS A 163 -24.21 1.15 0.91
N THR A 164 -24.43 0.09 0.14
CA THR A 164 -24.14 -1.30 0.52
C THR A 164 -22.68 -1.59 0.95
N PRO A 165 -21.61 -0.95 0.39
CA PRO A 165 -20.26 -1.14 0.90
C PRO A 165 -20.08 -0.66 2.34
N ASN A 166 -20.75 0.45 2.71
CA ASN A 166 -20.67 0.99 4.08
C ASN A 166 -21.32 0.02 5.08
N LEU A 167 -22.47 -0.56 4.72
CA LEU A 167 -23.13 -1.59 5.51
C LEU A 167 -22.26 -2.84 5.67
N GLY A 168 -21.62 -3.29 4.59
CA GLY A 168 -20.71 -4.45 4.63
C GLY A 168 -19.48 -4.20 5.50
N GLY A 169 -18.87 -3.01 5.39
CA GLY A 169 -17.74 -2.61 6.23
C GLY A 169 -18.11 -2.49 7.71
N LEU A 170 -19.30 -1.97 8.03
CA LEU A 170 -19.83 -1.92 9.40
C LEU A 170 -20.10 -3.31 9.96
N CYS A 171 -20.74 -4.20 9.18
CA CYS A 171 -20.99 -5.58 9.59
C CYS A 171 -19.69 -6.31 9.98
N ARG A 172 -18.67 -6.20 9.12
CA ARG A 172 -17.34 -6.73 9.40
C ARG A 172 -16.70 -6.15 10.66
N THR A 173 -16.81 -4.84 10.84
CA THR A 173 -16.23 -4.14 12.00
C THR A 173 -16.90 -4.57 13.31
N LEU A 174 -18.24 -4.66 13.31
CA LEU A 174 -19.01 -5.05 14.48
C LEU A 174 -18.77 -6.50 14.88
N GLU A 175 -18.65 -7.39 13.91
CA GLU A 175 -18.27 -8.79 14.16
C GLU A 175 -16.88 -8.86 14.80
N THR A 176 -15.90 -8.17 14.21
CA THR A 176 -14.51 -8.13 14.69
C THR A 176 -14.42 -7.65 16.15
N PHE A 177 -15.27 -6.69 16.53
CA PHE A 177 -15.32 -6.11 17.88
C PHE A 177 -16.38 -6.75 18.79
N ASN A 178 -16.96 -7.87 18.38
CA ASN A 178 -17.97 -8.63 19.11
C ASN A 178 -19.13 -7.77 19.66
N ALA A 179 -19.62 -6.84 18.83
CA ALA A 179 -20.77 -6.00 19.16
C ALA A 179 -22.06 -6.83 19.25
N GLU A 180 -23.07 -6.28 19.93
CA GLU A 180 -24.32 -6.97 20.21
C GLU A 180 -25.19 -7.13 18.97
N LEU A 181 -25.43 -6.03 18.24
CA LEU A 181 -26.42 -6.01 17.18
C LEU A 181 -26.12 -4.94 16.12
N LEU A 182 -26.25 -5.32 14.85
CA LEU A 182 -26.32 -4.40 13.72
C LEU A 182 -27.78 -4.26 13.27
N VAL A 183 -28.27 -3.02 13.19
CA VAL A 183 -29.65 -2.72 12.77
C VAL A 183 -29.64 -2.07 11.39
N MET A 184 -30.44 -2.59 10.46
CA MET A 184 -30.48 -2.14 9.06
C MET A 184 -31.92 -2.00 8.56
N ASP A 185 -32.15 -1.16 7.54
CA ASP A 185 -33.49 -0.94 6.97
C ASP A 185 -33.98 -2.13 6.14
N ASN A 186 -33.09 -2.74 5.35
CA ASN A 186 -33.46 -3.77 4.38
C ASN A 186 -32.39 -4.86 4.26
N PHE A 187 -32.77 -6.12 4.47
CA PHE A 187 -31.84 -7.27 4.34
C PHE A 187 -31.58 -7.70 2.91
N ASN A 188 -32.26 -7.15 1.90
CA ASN A 188 -31.91 -7.40 0.50
C ASN A 188 -30.47 -6.99 0.18
N VAL A 189 -29.89 -6.05 0.95
CA VAL A 189 -28.48 -5.63 0.83
C VAL A 189 -27.49 -6.78 1.05
N LEU A 190 -27.88 -7.83 1.78
CA LEU A 190 -27.01 -8.99 2.03
C LEU A 190 -26.69 -9.78 0.75
N LYS A 191 -27.50 -9.62 -0.30
CA LYS A 191 -27.29 -10.24 -1.62
C LYS A 191 -26.50 -9.34 -2.57
N ASP A 192 -26.24 -8.09 -2.20
CA ASP A 192 -25.53 -7.13 -3.04
C ASP A 192 -24.03 -7.50 -3.15
N PRO A 193 -23.46 -7.57 -4.36
CA PRO A 193 -22.05 -7.94 -4.54
C PRO A 193 -21.08 -7.01 -3.79
N ASN A 194 -21.39 -5.72 -3.67
CA ASN A 194 -20.50 -4.77 -3.00
C ASN A 194 -20.59 -4.89 -1.46
N PHE A 195 -21.77 -5.23 -0.93
CA PHE A 195 -21.90 -5.64 0.47
C PHE A 195 -21.04 -6.87 0.76
N ILE A 196 -21.22 -7.93 -0.04
CA ILE A 196 -20.52 -9.21 0.14
C ILE A 196 -18.99 -9.02 0.10
N ALA A 197 -18.50 -8.25 -0.87
CA ALA A 197 -17.07 -7.94 -1.01
C ALA A 197 -16.49 -7.21 0.22
N SER A 198 -17.26 -6.32 0.85
CA SER A 198 -16.82 -5.54 2.02
C SER A 198 -16.98 -6.33 3.33
N CYS A 199 -18.02 -7.14 3.44
CA CYS A 199 -18.40 -7.91 4.62
C CYS A 199 -17.48 -9.11 4.89
N VAL A 200 -17.03 -9.80 3.83
CA VAL A 200 -16.14 -10.96 3.91
C VAL A 200 -16.68 -12.05 4.87
N SER A 201 -17.96 -12.41 4.71
CA SER A 201 -18.68 -13.43 5.50
C SER A 201 -18.94 -13.11 6.98
N ALA A 202 -18.67 -11.89 7.45
CA ALA A 202 -18.99 -11.48 8.82
C ALA A 202 -20.50 -11.56 9.13
N ASP A 203 -21.34 -11.41 8.11
CA ASP A 203 -22.81 -11.56 8.15
C ASP A 203 -23.28 -12.93 8.67
N LYS A 204 -22.42 -13.96 8.60
CA LYS A 204 -22.74 -15.29 9.14
C LYS A 204 -22.72 -15.34 10.67
N TRP A 205 -22.00 -14.42 11.31
CA TRP A 205 -21.74 -14.44 12.76
C TRP A 205 -22.27 -13.20 13.48
N MET A 206 -22.39 -12.07 12.78
CA MET A 206 -22.89 -10.82 13.33
C MET A 206 -24.42 -10.88 13.48
N PRO A 207 -24.98 -10.76 14.70
CA PRO A 207 -26.41 -10.62 14.87
C PRO A 207 -26.92 -9.35 14.17
N MET A 208 -28.01 -9.50 13.40
CA MET A 208 -28.61 -8.43 12.63
C MET A 208 -30.11 -8.34 12.87
N LYS A 209 -30.65 -7.12 12.91
CA LYS A 209 -32.09 -6.87 12.98
C LYS A 209 -32.52 -5.92 11.87
N GLN A 210 -33.63 -6.25 11.20
CA GLN A 210 -34.23 -5.35 10.23
C GLN A 210 -35.20 -4.40 10.93
N VAL A 211 -34.98 -3.10 10.81
CA VAL A 211 -35.86 -2.03 11.30
C VAL A 211 -35.95 -0.96 10.23
N LYS A 212 -37.15 -0.80 9.67
CA LYS A 212 -37.39 0.20 8.63
C LYS A 212 -37.22 1.61 9.17
N VAL A 213 -36.83 2.55 8.31
CA VAL A 213 -36.74 3.97 8.69
C VAL A 213 -38.05 4.50 9.28
N SER A 214 -39.22 4.03 8.80
CA SER A 214 -40.53 4.41 9.34
C SER A 214 -40.73 4.02 10.81
N ASP A 215 -40.11 2.94 11.24
CA ASP A 215 -40.32 2.32 12.56
C ASP A 215 -39.14 2.66 13.51
N LEU A 216 -38.16 3.43 13.01
CA LEU A 216 -36.89 3.64 13.69
C LEU A 216 -37.05 4.46 14.97
N GLN A 217 -37.94 5.46 14.95
CA GLN A 217 -38.22 6.29 16.12
C GLN A 217 -38.74 5.45 17.30
N ASP A 218 -39.72 4.59 17.05
CA ASP A 218 -40.30 3.74 18.08
C ASP A 218 -39.28 2.73 18.60
N TYR A 219 -38.47 2.16 17.70
CA TYR A 219 -37.42 1.23 18.08
C TYR A 219 -36.33 1.87 18.95
N LEU A 220 -35.92 3.10 18.66
CA LEU A 220 -34.96 3.84 19.49
C LEU A 220 -35.52 4.14 20.89
N LEU A 221 -36.80 4.52 20.98
CA LEU A 221 -37.47 4.73 22.27
C LEU A 221 -37.54 3.44 23.09
N GLN A 222 -37.80 2.28 22.45
CA GLN A 222 -37.76 0.99 23.12
C GLN A 222 -36.36 0.68 23.69
N LEU A 223 -35.30 0.88 22.89
CA LEU A 223 -33.92 0.64 23.35
C LEU A 223 -33.54 1.50 24.56
N LYS A 224 -34.05 2.74 24.61
CA LYS A 224 -33.89 3.63 25.76
C LYS A 224 -34.60 3.08 27.01
N GLN A 225 -35.80 2.53 26.86
CA GLN A 225 -36.51 1.84 27.95
C GLN A 225 -35.76 0.58 28.42
N ASP A 226 -35.07 -0.11 27.51
CA ASP A 226 -34.23 -1.28 27.81
C ASP A 226 -32.89 -0.90 28.50
N GLY A 227 -32.69 0.39 28.78
CA GLY A 227 -31.58 0.96 29.52
C GLY A 227 -30.34 1.23 28.68
N TYR A 228 -30.47 1.39 27.36
CA TYR A 228 -29.37 1.88 26.54
C TYR A 228 -29.37 3.41 26.45
N SER A 229 -28.17 3.99 26.34
CA SER A 229 -27.99 5.38 25.97
C SER A 229 -27.91 5.53 24.46
N LEU A 230 -28.72 6.43 23.90
CA LEU A 230 -28.75 6.74 22.48
C LEU A 230 -27.68 7.79 22.14
N ILE A 231 -26.78 7.45 21.24
CA ILE A 231 -25.63 8.29 20.86
C ILE A 231 -25.70 8.54 19.36
N GLY A 232 -25.96 9.79 18.98
CA GLY A 232 -25.92 10.24 17.60
C GLY A 232 -24.48 10.47 17.17
N VAL A 233 -24.03 9.81 16.10
CA VAL A 233 -22.72 10.07 15.50
C VAL A 233 -22.91 11.12 14.42
N GLU A 234 -22.71 12.39 14.81
CA GLU A 234 -23.03 13.53 13.95
C GLU A 234 -22.25 14.77 14.36
N GLN A 235 -21.98 15.65 13.38
CA GLN A 235 -21.42 16.98 13.61
C GLN A 235 -22.56 17.96 13.89
N ALA A 236 -22.66 18.48 15.12
CA ALA A 236 -23.75 19.36 15.53
C ALA A 236 -23.28 20.45 16.48
N THR A 237 -24.00 21.57 16.59
CA THR A 237 -23.61 22.73 17.42
C THR A 237 -23.37 22.41 18.91
N HIS A 238 -23.88 21.28 19.39
CA HIS A 238 -23.74 20.82 20.78
C HIS A 238 -23.21 19.39 20.88
N SER A 239 -22.51 18.90 19.85
CA SER A 239 -21.83 17.61 19.93
C SER A 239 -20.64 17.67 20.88
N VAL A 240 -20.35 16.53 21.51
CA VAL A 240 -19.16 16.32 22.33
C VAL A 240 -18.08 15.69 21.46
N SER A 241 -16.85 16.21 21.54
CA SER A 241 -15.71 15.60 20.86
C SER A 241 -15.47 14.18 21.36
N LEU A 242 -15.29 13.23 20.44
CA LEU A 242 -15.00 11.83 20.72
C LEU A 242 -13.82 11.64 21.69
N GLU A 243 -12.81 12.51 21.63
CA GLU A 243 -11.62 12.44 22.49
C GLU A 243 -11.96 12.59 23.99
N GLN A 244 -13.03 13.33 24.28
CA GLN A 244 -13.47 13.66 25.64
C GLN A 244 -14.67 12.83 26.08
N PHE A 245 -15.34 12.16 25.14
CA PHE A 245 -16.55 11.42 25.41
C PHE A 245 -16.28 10.12 26.17
N LYS A 246 -17.09 9.86 27.20
CA LYS A 246 -17.07 8.62 27.98
C LYS A 246 -18.29 7.79 27.64
N PHE A 247 -18.07 6.62 27.05
CA PHE A 247 -19.17 5.77 26.61
C PHE A 247 -19.88 5.13 27.81
N PRO A 248 -21.22 5.23 27.88
CA PRO A 248 -22.02 4.35 28.73
C PRO A 248 -21.84 2.89 28.33
N LYS A 249 -21.89 1.97 29.30
CA LYS A 249 -21.72 0.54 29.02
C LYS A 249 -22.71 0.03 27.98
N LYS A 250 -24.00 0.31 28.15
CA LYS A 250 -25.05 0.02 27.15
C LYS A 250 -25.20 1.21 26.20
N SER A 251 -24.66 1.08 24.99
CA SER A 251 -24.63 2.17 24.01
C SER A 251 -25.34 1.79 22.71
N VAL A 252 -26.13 2.71 22.15
CA VAL A 252 -26.66 2.62 20.78
C VAL A 252 -26.01 3.72 19.96
N LEU A 253 -25.25 3.36 18.94
CA LEU A 253 -24.72 4.33 17.97
C LEU A 253 -25.72 4.47 16.83
N VAL A 254 -26.21 5.68 16.60
CA VAL A 254 -27.05 6.00 15.44
C VAL A 254 -26.18 6.71 14.41
N LEU A 255 -26.03 6.09 13.24
CA LEU A 255 -25.26 6.64 12.13
C LEU A 255 -26.20 7.32 11.13
N GLY A 256 -25.82 8.52 10.67
CA GLY A 256 -26.58 9.30 9.71
C GLY A 256 -26.49 8.82 8.27
N LYS A 257 -27.31 9.42 7.40
CA LYS A 257 -27.19 9.31 5.94
C LYS A 257 -25.88 9.91 5.46
N GLU A 258 -25.31 9.40 4.36
CA GLU A 258 -24.03 9.88 3.83
C GLU A 258 -24.03 11.36 3.43
N ARG A 259 -25.20 11.94 3.11
CA ARG A 259 -25.32 13.34 2.67
C ARG A 259 -26.09 14.20 3.66
N GLU A 260 -27.22 13.69 4.15
CA GLU A 260 -28.15 14.44 4.98
C GLU A 260 -27.89 14.27 6.49
N GLY A 261 -27.05 13.31 6.88
CA GLY A 261 -26.79 13.03 8.29
C GLY A 261 -27.98 12.39 9.00
N ILE A 262 -28.05 12.56 10.31
CA ILE A 262 -29.19 12.11 11.13
C ILE A 262 -30.34 13.12 11.01
N PRO A 263 -31.57 12.69 10.67
CA PRO A 263 -32.68 13.62 10.52
C PRO A 263 -33.08 14.25 11.88
N PRO A 264 -33.56 15.51 11.89
CA PRO A 264 -33.82 16.25 13.14
C PRO A 264 -34.76 15.54 14.12
N ASN A 265 -35.78 14.85 13.61
CA ASN A 265 -36.74 14.12 14.44
C ASN A 265 -36.11 12.93 15.21
N LEU A 266 -34.97 12.41 14.73
CA LEU A 266 -34.20 11.38 15.45
C LEU A 266 -33.10 12.01 16.32
N LEU A 267 -32.49 13.12 15.88
CA LEU A 267 -31.49 13.84 16.68
C LEU A 267 -32.02 14.27 18.04
N VAL A 268 -33.28 14.72 18.12
CA VAL A 268 -33.91 15.12 19.39
C VAL A 268 -34.10 13.96 20.39
N LEU A 269 -33.96 12.70 19.95
CA LEU A 269 -34.08 11.53 20.81
C LEU A 269 -32.74 11.15 21.47
N MET A 270 -31.63 11.64 20.92
CA MET A 270 -30.28 11.25 21.35
C MET A 270 -30.00 11.78 22.76
N ASP A 271 -29.46 10.91 23.62
CA ASP A 271 -28.94 11.33 24.93
C ASP A 271 -27.65 12.11 24.79
N HIS A 272 -26.85 11.74 23.78
CA HIS A 272 -25.59 12.40 23.45
C HIS A 272 -25.44 12.50 21.93
N ILE A 273 -24.82 13.57 21.46
CA ILE A 273 -24.33 13.68 20.09
C ILE A 273 -22.81 13.73 20.18
N VAL A 274 -22.12 12.85 19.45
CA VAL A 274 -20.68 12.71 19.46
C VAL A 274 -20.14 12.98 18.07
N GLU A 275 -19.13 13.85 17.99
CA GLU A 275 -18.44 14.16 16.75
C GLU A 275 -16.96 13.75 16.80
N ILE A 276 -16.42 13.40 15.63
CA ILE A 276 -14.98 13.14 15.47
C ILE A 276 -14.33 14.47 15.08
N PRO A 277 -13.33 14.97 15.85
CA PRO A 277 -12.66 16.21 15.50
C PRO A 277 -11.94 16.09 14.15
N GLN A 278 -12.11 17.11 13.30
CA GLN A 278 -11.51 17.16 11.97
C GLN A 278 -10.61 18.39 11.85
N TYR A 279 -9.44 18.19 11.26
CA TYR A 279 -8.40 19.22 11.13
C TYR A 279 -8.07 19.56 9.67
N GLY A 280 -8.83 19.00 8.72
CA GLY A 280 -8.62 19.16 7.27
C GLY A 280 -9.73 19.95 6.58
N LEU A 281 -9.67 20.01 5.25
CA LEU A 281 -10.61 20.78 4.41
C LEU A 281 -11.84 19.98 3.96
N ILE A 282 -11.83 18.65 4.09
CA ILE A 282 -12.96 17.81 3.71
C ILE A 282 -14.05 17.92 4.76
N ARG A 283 -15.31 18.01 4.31
CA ARG A 283 -16.46 18.28 5.18
C ARG A 283 -16.72 17.17 6.21
N SER A 284 -16.57 15.92 5.80
CA SER A 284 -16.86 14.77 6.66
C SER A 284 -16.10 13.51 6.24
N LEU A 285 -15.92 12.62 7.22
CA LEU A 285 -15.44 11.27 7.00
C LEU A 285 -16.53 10.39 6.37
N ASN A 286 -16.11 9.28 5.76
CA ASN A 286 -17.04 8.24 5.33
C ASN A 286 -17.76 7.64 6.55
N VAL A 287 -19.08 7.43 6.47
CA VAL A 287 -19.92 6.95 7.58
C VAL A 287 -19.45 5.62 8.21
N HIS A 288 -18.98 4.64 7.42
CA HIS A 288 -18.47 3.39 8.00
C HIS A 288 -17.15 3.61 8.72
N VAL A 289 -16.32 4.55 8.24
CA VAL A 289 -15.06 4.92 8.90
C VAL A 289 -15.35 5.62 10.22
N SER A 290 -16.27 6.59 10.22
CA SER A 290 -16.72 7.26 11.45
C SER A 290 -17.26 6.26 12.46
N GLY A 291 -18.15 5.36 12.02
CA GLY A 291 -18.68 4.28 12.85
C GLY A 291 -17.55 3.40 13.41
N SER A 292 -16.58 3.01 12.57
CA SER A 292 -15.45 2.17 12.98
C SER A 292 -14.57 2.82 14.04
N MET A 293 -14.27 4.12 13.91
CA MET A 293 -13.47 4.86 14.89
C MET A 293 -14.17 4.94 16.25
N ILE A 294 -15.48 5.18 16.25
CA ILE A 294 -16.29 5.27 17.47
C ILE A 294 -16.48 3.90 18.12
N ILE A 295 -16.71 2.85 17.32
CA ILE A 295 -16.78 1.46 17.82
C ILE A 295 -15.46 1.08 18.49
N TRP A 296 -14.31 1.38 17.86
CA TRP A 296 -13.01 1.14 18.45
C TRP A 296 -12.83 1.89 19.78
N GLU A 297 -13.20 3.18 19.82
CA GLU A 297 -13.10 3.98 21.05
C GLU A 297 -13.96 3.41 22.18
N TYR A 298 -15.20 3.01 21.88
CA TYR A 298 -16.06 2.31 22.83
C TYR A 298 -15.39 1.04 23.36
N VAL A 299 -14.89 0.16 22.48
CA VAL A 299 -14.26 -1.11 22.88
C VAL A 299 -13.02 -0.86 23.72
N LYS A 300 -12.20 0.11 23.32
CA LYS A 300 -11.02 0.54 24.07
C LYS A 300 -11.40 0.96 25.49
N GLN A 301 -12.52 1.67 25.66
CA GLN A 301 -12.99 2.10 26.99
C GLN A 301 -13.60 0.97 27.83
N GLN A 302 -14.28 0.00 27.22
CA GLN A 302 -15.06 -1.00 27.96
C GLN A 302 -14.34 -2.35 28.17
N VAL A 303 -13.44 -2.73 27.27
CA VAL A 303 -12.86 -4.09 27.21
C VAL A 303 -11.36 -4.09 27.47
N ILE A 304 -10.67 -3.02 27.07
CA ILE A 304 -9.19 -2.94 27.13
C ILE A 304 -8.71 -2.21 28.40
N GLN A 305 -9.64 -1.68 29.23
CA GLN A 305 -9.33 -1.00 30.50
C GLN A 305 -9.30 -1.95 31.69
#